data_AF-A0A7S1BBW0-F1
#
_entry.id   AF-A0A7S1BBW0-F1
#
_cell.length_a   1.000
_cell.length_b   1.000
_cell.length_c   1.000
_cell.angle_alpha   90.00
_cell.angle_beta   90.00
_cell.angle_gamma   90.00
#
_symmetry.space_group_name_H-M   'P 1'
#
loop_
_entity.id
_entity.type
_entity.pdbx_description
1 polymer ?
#
loop_
_entity_poly.entity_id
_entity_poly.type
_entity_poly.pdbx_seq_one_letter_code
_entity_poly.pdbx_strand_id
1 'polypeptide(L)'
;MASNDVPPVPVSPTAEYLPRPVRLVHIGFCGLDDSVSPNHVGAVLSSYPFVEFGILFRPECEGSPRYASKDHVGRICDVVQAVRVHQKNKANAEAVKISLAAHLCGSRVNEVLSGDGAFISKLQFWGFNRVQINATAVNGVDTSSLGSDAVVKNCINIIGKYYKLQFIIQKNEETKPLWTNLLLNRMTSEGGRKLKNMSMLLDESKGSGEVSRAYPPPPADYDLGYAGGIGPENISEVLEKVSEAAGGRTTWIDMESSLRTKSTDGCDIFDMNKCFAVIDAVVKGGFHNHPDYYLSGSGEQKDEVPKRKNQSVTDEEVVVAKRQKK
;
A
#
# COMPACT_ATOMS: atom_id res chain seq x y z
N MET A 1 65.97 -10.58 15.09
CA MET A 1 64.54 -10.26 15.23
C MET A 1 64.04 -9.84 13.85
N ALA A 2 63.51 -10.80 13.09
CA ALA A 2 62.94 -10.57 11.77
C ALA A 2 61.42 -10.69 11.88
N SER A 3 60.71 -9.65 11.47
CA SER A 3 59.25 -9.54 11.51
C SER A 3 58.62 -10.41 10.43
N ASN A 4 57.76 -11.34 10.85
CA ASN A 4 56.91 -12.12 9.94
C ASN A 4 55.69 -11.28 9.55
N ASP A 5 55.76 -10.60 8.42
CA ASP A 5 54.59 -10.02 7.75
C ASP A 5 53.81 -11.13 7.04
N VAL A 6 52.63 -11.46 7.57
CA VAL A 6 51.65 -12.30 6.90
C VAL A 6 50.76 -11.40 6.05
N PRO A 7 50.68 -11.60 4.72
CA PRO A 7 49.80 -10.80 3.87
C PRO A 7 48.32 -11.07 4.20
N PRO A 8 47.43 -10.06 4.12
CA PRO A 8 46.03 -10.23 4.43
C PRO A 8 45.35 -11.19 3.46
N VAL A 9 44.58 -12.12 4.01
CA VAL A 9 43.72 -13.05 3.27
C VAL A 9 42.68 -12.24 2.48
N PRO A 10 42.44 -12.54 1.19
CA PRO A 10 41.40 -11.88 0.42
C PRO A 10 40.04 -12.19 1.06
N VAL A 11 39.36 -11.15 1.52
CA VAL A 11 37.96 -11.26 1.95
C VAL A 11 37.15 -11.62 0.73
N SER A 12 36.55 -12.82 0.74
CA SER A 12 35.55 -13.26 -0.24
C SER A 12 34.50 -12.16 -0.41
N PRO A 13 33.98 -11.91 -1.63
CA PRO A 13 32.89 -10.97 -1.83
C PRO A 13 31.73 -11.42 -0.94
N THR A 14 31.46 -10.65 0.10
CA THR A 14 30.30 -10.84 0.96
C THR A 14 29.07 -10.72 0.07
N ALA A 15 28.18 -11.70 0.20
CA ALA A 15 26.88 -11.80 -0.46
C ALA A 15 26.33 -10.43 -0.85
N GLU A 16 26.08 -10.28 -2.15
CA GLU A 16 25.37 -9.14 -2.73
C GLU A 16 24.24 -8.73 -1.81
N TYR A 17 24.28 -7.47 -1.38
CA TYR A 17 23.22 -6.85 -0.62
C TYR A 17 22.03 -6.73 -1.56
N LEU A 18 21.27 -7.83 -1.75
CA LEU A 18 20.01 -7.77 -2.44
C LEU A 18 19.20 -6.68 -1.74
N PRO A 19 18.76 -5.63 -2.46
CA PRO A 19 18.00 -4.55 -1.86
C PRO A 19 16.85 -5.18 -1.09
N ARG A 20 16.76 -4.86 0.21
CA ARG A 20 15.67 -5.39 1.04
C ARG A 20 14.36 -5.03 0.35
N PRO A 21 13.45 -6.00 0.13
CA PRO A 21 12.18 -5.70 -0.52
C PRO A 21 11.50 -4.56 0.22
N VAL A 22 10.89 -3.63 -0.53
CA VAL A 22 10.05 -2.58 0.07
C VAL A 22 9.10 -3.21 1.05
N ARG A 23 8.89 -2.53 2.16
CA ARG A 23 7.68 -2.78 2.94
C ARG A 23 6.51 -2.05 2.29
N LEU A 24 6.06 -2.56 1.15
CA LEU A 24 4.90 -2.04 0.44
C LEU A 24 3.65 -2.36 1.27
N VAL A 25 3.11 -1.35 1.97
CA VAL A 25 1.99 -1.57 2.89
C VAL A 25 0.65 -1.66 2.16
N HIS A 26 0.47 -0.89 1.09
CA HIS A 26 -0.78 -0.86 0.34
C HIS A 26 -0.57 -0.66 -1.16
N ILE A 27 -1.44 -1.29 -1.94
CA ILE A 27 -1.74 -0.97 -3.34
C ILE A 27 -3.15 -0.37 -3.37
N GLY A 28 -3.24 0.92 -3.64
CA GLY A 28 -4.47 1.70 -3.67
C GLY A 28 -5.15 1.65 -5.03
N PHE A 29 -6.41 1.22 -5.04
CA PHE A 29 -7.31 1.26 -6.18
C PHE A 29 -8.41 2.30 -5.91
N CYS A 30 -8.14 3.53 -6.33
CA CYS A 30 -8.97 4.71 -6.10
C CYS A 30 -9.93 4.94 -7.28
N GLY A 31 -11.07 5.58 -7.04
CA GLY A 31 -12.08 5.83 -8.08
C GLY A 31 -13.21 4.81 -8.09
N LEU A 32 -13.36 4.00 -7.04
CA LEU A 32 -14.41 2.99 -6.98
C LEU A 32 -15.80 3.65 -7.01
N ASP A 33 -16.67 3.11 -7.86
CA ASP A 33 -18.04 3.60 -8.06
C ASP A 33 -19.01 2.46 -8.38
N ASP A 34 -20.25 2.84 -8.72
CA ASP A 34 -21.40 1.97 -8.92
C ASP A 34 -21.23 0.95 -10.06
N SER A 35 -20.19 1.06 -10.89
CA SER A 35 -19.87 0.08 -11.94
C SER A 35 -19.34 -1.26 -11.39
N VAL A 36 -18.94 -1.32 -10.12
CA VAL A 36 -18.38 -2.54 -9.50
C VAL A 36 -19.29 -3.07 -8.41
N SER A 37 -19.59 -4.37 -8.41
CA SER A 37 -20.35 -4.99 -7.33
C SER A 37 -19.62 -4.88 -5.98
N PRO A 38 -20.29 -4.46 -4.88
CA PRO A 38 -19.70 -4.47 -3.54
C PRO A 38 -19.16 -5.84 -3.11
N ASN A 39 -19.75 -6.93 -3.61
CA ASN A 39 -19.26 -8.28 -3.33
C ASN A 39 -17.89 -8.56 -3.97
N HIS A 40 -17.59 -7.98 -5.13
CA HIS A 40 -16.26 -8.10 -5.74
C HIS A 40 -15.21 -7.37 -4.88
N VAL A 41 -15.55 -6.21 -4.34
CA VAL A 41 -14.70 -5.47 -3.39
C VAL A 41 -14.37 -6.33 -2.17
N GLY A 42 -15.40 -6.95 -1.57
CA GLY A 42 -15.22 -7.87 -0.44
C GLY A 42 -14.36 -9.08 -0.77
N ALA A 43 -14.55 -9.69 -1.94
CA ALA A 43 -13.78 -10.85 -2.39
C ALA A 43 -12.28 -10.50 -2.59
N VAL A 44 -11.99 -9.36 -3.23
CA VAL A 44 -10.61 -8.89 -3.42
C VAL A 44 -9.96 -8.59 -2.08
N LEU A 45 -10.60 -7.82 -1.21
CA LEU A 45 -10.04 -7.47 0.09
C LEU A 45 -9.84 -8.70 1.00
N SER A 46 -10.71 -9.71 0.89
CA SER A 46 -10.54 -10.97 1.61
C SER A 46 -9.34 -11.78 1.11
N SER A 47 -9.03 -11.69 -0.19
CA SER A 47 -7.99 -12.51 -0.84
C SER A 47 -6.63 -11.81 -0.86
N TYR A 48 -6.64 -10.48 -1.00
CA TYR A 48 -5.46 -9.64 -1.17
C TYR A 48 -5.47 -8.50 -0.15
N PRO A 49 -5.10 -8.74 1.12
CA PRO A 49 -5.21 -7.74 2.18
C PRO A 49 -4.29 -6.53 2.03
N PHE A 50 -3.29 -6.62 1.16
CA PHE A 50 -2.43 -5.49 0.79
C PHE A 50 -3.13 -4.52 -0.19
N VAL A 51 -4.25 -4.92 -0.79
CA VAL A 51 -5.08 -4.04 -1.61
C VAL A 51 -5.91 -3.13 -0.70
N GLU A 52 -6.05 -1.88 -1.11
CA GLU A 52 -6.96 -0.93 -0.49
C GLU A 52 -7.83 -0.26 -1.56
N PHE A 53 -9.14 -0.21 -1.36
CA PHE A 53 -10.03 0.54 -2.25
C PHE A 53 -10.19 1.98 -1.75
N GLY A 54 -9.95 2.93 -2.65
CA GLY A 54 -10.17 4.35 -2.45
C GLY A 54 -11.53 4.79 -2.99
N ILE A 55 -12.33 5.44 -2.14
CA ILE A 55 -13.64 6.00 -2.50
C ILE A 55 -13.55 7.52 -2.46
N LEU A 56 -13.88 8.16 -3.58
CA LEU A 56 -13.90 9.62 -3.67
C LEU A 56 -15.19 10.18 -3.08
N PHE A 57 -15.03 11.21 -2.26
CA PHE A 57 -16.13 11.93 -1.66
C PHE A 57 -16.13 13.37 -2.15
N ARG A 58 -16.94 13.61 -3.18
CA ARG A 58 -17.30 14.93 -3.70
C ARG A 58 -18.82 14.96 -3.88
N PRO A 59 -19.57 15.50 -2.91
CA PRO A 59 -21.04 15.45 -2.91
C PRO A 59 -21.68 15.93 -4.22
N GLU A 60 -21.03 16.88 -4.90
CA GLU A 60 -21.50 17.45 -6.16
C GLU A 60 -21.37 16.49 -7.36
N CYS A 61 -20.61 15.41 -7.22
CA CYS A 61 -20.37 14.41 -8.26
C CYS A 61 -20.91 13.01 -7.88
N GLU A 62 -21.60 12.87 -6.75
CA GLU A 62 -22.11 11.59 -6.25
C GLU A 62 -22.94 10.85 -7.31
N GLY A 63 -22.65 9.55 -7.51
CA GLY A 63 -23.34 8.69 -8.48
C GLY A 63 -22.86 8.83 -9.93
N SER A 64 -21.86 9.66 -10.18
CA SER A 64 -21.20 9.76 -11.49
C SER A 64 -19.94 8.88 -11.56
N PRO A 65 -19.39 8.61 -12.76
CA PRO A 65 -18.12 7.89 -12.86
C PRO A 65 -17.04 8.45 -11.93
N ARG A 66 -16.35 7.56 -11.21
CA ARG A 66 -15.34 7.80 -10.14
C ARG A 66 -15.91 8.14 -8.76
N TYR A 67 -17.18 8.46 -8.67
CA TYR A 67 -17.82 8.93 -7.45
C TYR A 67 -19.01 8.05 -7.11
N ALA A 68 -18.78 7.04 -6.26
CA ALA A 68 -19.82 6.14 -5.79
C ALA A 68 -21.05 6.89 -5.23
N SER A 69 -22.24 6.38 -5.52
CA SER A 69 -23.47 6.85 -4.88
C SER A 69 -23.46 6.52 -3.38
N LYS A 70 -24.19 7.29 -2.57
CA LYS A 70 -24.29 7.03 -1.12
C LYS A 70 -24.79 5.63 -0.79
N ASP A 71 -25.76 5.12 -1.54
CA ASP A 71 -26.29 3.77 -1.37
C ASP A 71 -25.24 2.71 -1.71
N HIS A 72 -24.42 2.97 -2.73
CA HIS A 72 -23.30 2.11 -3.09
C HIS A 72 -22.21 2.09 -2.01
N VAL A 73 -21.81 3.25 -1.49
CA VAL A 73 -20.88 3.36 -0.36
C VAL A 73 -21.38 2.58 0.86
N GLY A 74 -22.67 2.69 1.19
CA GLY A 74 -23.29 1.94 2.28
C GLY A 74 -23.12 0.42 2.10
N ARG A 75 -23.46 -0.10 0.93
CA ARG A 75 -23.31 -1.53 0.60
C ARG A 75 -21.84 -2.00 0.64
N ILE A 76 -20.89 -1.19 0.18
CA ILE A 76 -19.46 -1.51 0.29
C ILE A 76 -19.06 -1.62 1.77
N CYS A 77 -19.47 -0.66 2.61
CA CYS A 77 -19.15 -0.68 4.03
C CYS A 77 -19.73 -1.93 4.72
N ASP A 78 -20.97 -2.30 4.40
CA ASP A 78 -21.62 -3.50 4.95
C ASP A 78 -20.88 -4.78 4.56
N VAL A 79 -20.51 -4.92 3.28
CA VAL A 79 -19.73 -6.07 2.80
C VAL A 79 -18.36 -6.13 3.48
N VAL A 80 -17.62 -5.03 3.53
CA VAL A 80 -16.30 -4.97 4.17
C VAL A 80 -16.40 -5.32 5.66
N GLN A 81 -17.45 -4.85 6.34
CA GLN A 81 -17.69 -5.20 7.73
C GLN A 81 -17.99 -6.71 7.89
N ALA A 82 -18.77 -7.30 7.00
CA ALA A 82 -19.03 -8.74 7.00
C ALA A 82 -17.74 -9.55 6.79
N VAL A 83 -16.86 -9.14 5.87
CA VAL A 83 -15.56 -9.79 5.65
C VAL A 83 -14.68 -9.70 6.91
N ARG A 84 -14.60 -8.52 7.55
CA ARG A 84 -13.85 -8.34 8.80
C ARG A 84 -14.36 -9.24 9.93
N VAL A 85 -15.68 -9.38 10.07
CA VAL A 85 -16.28 -10.29 11.07
C VAL A 85 -15.94 -11.74 10.75
N HIS A 86 -16.08 -12.15 9.48
CA HIS A 86 -15.75 -13.51 9.05
C HIS A 86 -14.28 -13.87 9.30
N GLN A 87 -13.35 -12.96 9.01
CA GLN A 87 -11.92 -13.17 9.23
C GLN A 87 -11.57 -13.27 10.72
N LYS A 88 -12.15 -12.43 11.58
CA LYS A 88 -11.93 -12.50 13.04
C LYS A 88 -12.38 -13.82 13.65
N ASN A 89 -13.38 -14.47 13.07
CA ASN A 89 -13.92 -15.72 13.58
C ASN A 89 -13.11 -16.96 13.14
N LYS A 90 -12.11 -16.82 12.25
CA LYS A 90 -11.21 -17.92 11.89
C LYS A 90 -10.20 -18.13 13.03
N ALA A 91 -10.27 -19.28 13.70
CA ALA A 91 -9.34 -19.67 14.75
C ALA A 91 -7.89 -19.63 14.24
N ASN A 92 -7.00 -18.97 14.99
CA ASN A 92 -5.57 -18.77 14.69
C ASN A 92 -5.21 -17.83 13.52
N ALA A 93 -6.15 -17.07 12.96
CA ALA A 93 -5.80 -16.01 12.02
C ALA A 93 -5.39 -14.74 12.78
N GLU A 94 -4.18 -14.20 12.54
CA GLU A 94 -3.95 -12.80 12.82
C GLU A 94 -5.03 -11.97 12.11
N ALA A 95 -5.57 -10.96 12.80
CA ALA A 95 -6.63 -10.14 12.24
C ALA A 95 -6.11 -9.43 10.98
N VAL A 96 -6.47 -9.98 9.82
CA VAL A 96 -6.14 -9.43 8.52
C VAL A 96 -6.72 -8.01 8.43
N LYS A 97 -5.84 -7.03 8.26
CA LYS A 97 -6.23 -5.61 8.25
C LYS A 97 -6.74 -5.21 6.87
N ILE A 98 -8.01 -5.50 6.61
CA ILE A 98 -8.71 -4.97 5.43
C ILE A 98 -8.94 -3.47 5.58
N SER A 99 -8.61 -2.71 4.53
CA SER A 99 -8.61 -1.26 4.54
C SER A 99 -9.48 -0.66 3.44
N LEU A 100 -10.11 0.47 3.77
CA LEU A 100 -10.70 1.42 2.82
C LEU A 100 -10.06 2.80 3.06
N ALA A 101 -9.83 3.54 1.98
CA ALA A 101 -9.47 4.96 2.02
C ALA A 101 -10.62 5.85 1.56
N ALA A 102 -10.84 6.93 2.29
CA ALA A 102 -11.72 8.01 1.89
C ALA A 102 -10.89 9.12 1.24
N HIS A 103 -11.18 9.46 -0.01
CA HIS A 103 -10.51 10.53 -0.75
C HIS A 103 -11.42 11.75 -0.75
N LEU A 104 -11.16 12.71 0.12
CA LEU A 104 -11.99 13.91 0.23
C LEU A 104 -11.62 14.91 -0.86
N CYS A 105 -12.63 15.37 -1.58
CA CYS A 105 -12.55 16.43 -2.59
C CYS A 105 -13.65 17.48 -2.34
N GLY A 106 -13.59 18.61 -3.02
CA GLY A 106 -14.63 19.64 -3.02
C GLY A 106 -15.02 20.11 -1.63
N SER A 107 -16.33 20.17 -1.38
CA SER A 107 -16.90 20.58 -0.10
C SER A 107 -16.42 19.74 1.09
N ARG A 108 -16.08 18.46 0.90
CA ARG A 108 -15.55 17.60 1.99
C ARG A 108 -14.15 18.01 2.45
N VAL A 109 -13.35 18.58 1.58
CA VAL A 109 -12.08 19.19 1.99
C VAL A 109 -12.36 20.49 2.74
N ASN A 110 -13.26 21.33 2.23
CA ASN A 110 -13.60 22.62 2.86
C ASN A 110 -14.14 22.45 4.29
N GLU A 111 -14.93 21.40 4.55
CA GLU A 111 -15.36 21.01 5.90
C GLU A 111 -14.14 20.80 6.82
N VAL A 112 -13.16 20.01 6.39
CA VAL A 112 -11.93 19.77 7.17
C VAL A 112 -11.11 21.05 7.37
N LEU A 113 -10.93 21.86 6.32
CA LEU A 113 -10.17 23.12 6.39
C LEU A 113 -10.83 24.16 7.33
N SER A 114 -12.17 24.14 7.42
CA SER A 114 -12.94 24.98 8.35
C SER A 114 -13.06 24.41 9.77
N GLY A 115 -12.54 23.20 10.01
CA GLY A 115 -12.52 22.55 11.32
C GLY A 115 -13.77 21.71 11.61
N ASP A 116 -14.62 21.45 10.63
CA ASP A 116 -15.73 20.52 10.73
C ASP A 116 -15.26 19.07 10.54
N GLY A 117 -15.41 18.28 11.60
CA GLY A 117 -15.05 16.86 11.64
C GLY A 117 -16.23 15.91 11.52
N ALA A 118 -17.46 16.39 11.27
CA ALA A 118 -18.66 15.56 11.28
C ALA A 118 -18.55 14.39 10.29
N PHE A 119 -18.11 14.67 9.06
CA PHE A 119 -17.93 13.63 8.06
C PHE A 119 -16.78 12.67 8.40
N ILE A 120 -15.67 13.17 8.96
CA ILE A 120 -14.57 12.32 9.45
C ILE A 120 -15.06 11.34 10.52
N SER A 121 -15.90 11.81 11.44
CA SER A 121 -16.53 10.95 12.46
C SER A 121 -17.35 9.83 11.82
N LYS A 122 -18.07 10.13 10.74
CA LYS A 122 -18.85 9.15 9.98
C LYS A 122 -17.96 8.12 9.29
N LEU A 123 -16.86 8.56 8.66
CA LEU A 123 -15.88 7.66 8.04
C LEU A 123 -15.26 6.70 9.06
N GLN A 124 -14.92 7.20 10.26
CA GLN A 124 -14.42 6.35 11.34
C GLN A 124 -15.46 5.32 11.77
N PHE A 125 -16.75 5.71 11.87
CA PHE A 125 -17.84 4.80 12.20
C PHE A 125 -18.04 3.72 11.12
N TRP A 126 -17.95 4.09 9.85
CA TRP A 126 -17.96 3.14 8.72
C TRP A 126 -16.69 2.28 8.62
N GLY A 127 -15.70 2.52 9.49
CA GLY A 127 -14.51 1.71 9.58
C GLY A 127 -13.51 1.94 8.46
N PHE A 128 -13.49 3.15 7.87
CA PHE A 128 -12.34 3.58 7.06
C PHE A 128 -11.08 3.63 7.92
N ASN A 129 -9.93 3.35 7.31
CA ASN A 129 -8.64 3.39 8.00
C ASN A 129 -7.81 4.60 7.62
N ARG A 130 -7.98 5.09 6.39
CA ARG A 130 -7.25 6.25 5.88
C ARG A 130 -8.20 7.29 5.31
N VAL A 131 -7.82 8.56 5.47
CA VAL A 131 -8.52 9.71 4.88
C VAL A 131 -7.50 10.55 4.16
N GLN A 132 -7.66 10.69 2.84
CA GLN A 132 -6.84 11.54 2.01
C GLN A 132 -7.52 12.90 1.79
N ILE A 133 -6.75 13.98 1.95
CA ILE A 133 -7.18 15.35 1.74
C ILE A 133 -6.61 15.85 0.41
N ASN A 134 -7.46 15.95 -0.62
CA ASN A 134 -7.09 16.40 -1.97
C ASN A 134 -7.39 17.89 -2.15
N ALA A 135 -6.63 18.75 -1.47
CA ALA A 135 -6.88 20.19 -1.38
C ALA A 135 -6.44 21.00 -2.62
N THR A 136 -6.84 20.58 -3.82
CA THR A 136 -6.50 21.24 -5.09
C THR A 136 -7.74 21.84 -5.76
N ALA A 137 -7.55 22.88 -6.56
CA ALA A 137 -8.61 23.56 -7.32
C ALA A 137 -9.31 22.63 -8.31
N VAL A 138 -8.58 21.71 -8.98
CA VAL A 138 -9.19 20.70 -9.88
C VAL A 138 -10.19 19.79 -9.14
N ASN A 139 -9.96 19.59 -7.85
CA ASN A 139 -10.85 18.85 -6.96
C ASN A 139 -11.97 19.71 -6.36
N GLY A 140 -12.12 20.98 -6.77
CA GLY A 140 -13.19 21.88 -6.33
C GLY A 140 -12.92 22.56 -4.99
N VAL A 141 -11.66 22.71 -4.60
CA VAL A 141 -11.25 23.33 -3.33
C VAL A 141 -10.76 24.75 -3.56
N ASP A 142 -11.13 25.69 -2.69
CA ASP A 142 -10.52 27.02 -2.67
C ASP A 142 -9.11 26.93 -2.06
N THR A 143 -8.09 27.15 -2.89
CA THR A 143 -6.69 27.00 -2.50
C THR A 143 -6.04 28.28 -1.98
N SER A 144 -6.76 29.40 -1.98
CA SER A 144 -6.21 30.73 -1.64
C SER A 144 -5.74 30.85 -0.19
N SER A 145 -6.31 30.05 0.72
CA SER A 145 -6.11 30.16 2.17
C SER A 145 -5.43 28.95 2.82
N LEU A 146 -4.92 28.00 2.02
CA LEU A 146 -4.36 26.73 2.48
C LEU A 146 -3.24 26.86 3.52
N GLY A 147 -2.46 27.93 3.45
CA GLY A 147 -1.36 28.19 4.39
C GLY A 147 -1.72 29.06 5.59
N SER A 148 -2.99 29.46 5.74
CA SER A 148 -3.40 30.34 6.85
C SER A 148 -3.34 29.61 8.19
N ASP A 149 -2.97 30.34 9.25
CA ASP A 149 -2.87 29.79 10.61
C ASP A 149 -4.17 29.14 11.08
N ALA A 150 -5.32 29.71 10.70
CA ALA A 150 -6.63 29.17 11.03
C ALA A 150 -6.85 27.79 10.38
N VAL A 151 -6.60 27.66 9.08
CA VAL A 151 -6.73 26.39 8.35
C VAL A 151 -5.77 25.33 8.91
N VAL A 152 -4.51 25.69 9.12
CA VAL A 152 -3.49 24.77 9.66
C VAL A 152 -3.88 24.28 11.06
N LYS A 153 -4.33 25.19 11.94
CA LYS A 153 -4.80 24.85 13.29
C LYS A 153 -6.02 23.93 13.25
N ASN A 154 -6.97 24.18 12.36
CA ASN A 154 -8.15 23.34 12.17
C ASN A 154 -7.76 21.92 11.73
N CYS A 155 -6.88 21.80 10.72
CA CYS A 155 -6.37 20.50 10.27
C CYS A 155 -5.64 19.75 11.40
N ILE A 156 -4.77 20.41 12.16
CA ILE A 156 -4.08 19.82 13.32
C ILE A 156 -5.09 19.27 14.34
N ASN A 157 -6.12 20.04 14.65
CA ASN A 157 -7.16 19.63 15.59
C ASN A 157 -7.94 18.40 15.09
N ILE A 158 -8.32 18.38 13.81
CA ILE A 158 -9.02 17.24 13.21
C ILE A 158 -8.12 16.00 13.20
N ILE A 159 -6.89 16.10 12.68
CA ILE A 159 -5.96 14.98 12.60
C ILE A 159 -5.68 14.41 14.00
N GLY A 160 -5.46 15.26 14.99
CA GLY A 160 -5.22 14.85 16.38
C GLY A 160 -6.46 14.24 17.04
N LYS A 161 -7.66 14.79 16.79
CA LYS A 161 -8.92 14.27 17.34
C LYS A 161 -9.23 12.87 16.84
N TYR A 162 -9.00 12.60 15.55
CA TYR A 162 -9.29 11.30 14.92
C TYR A 162 -8.01 10.45 14.77
N TYR A 163 -7.25 10.31 15.86
CA TYR A 163 -5.94 9.63 15.88
C TYR A 163 -5.94 8.15 15.45
N LYS A 164 -7.12 7.52 15.38
CA LYS A 164 -7.29 6.14 14.88
C LYS A 164 -7.31 6.05 13.35
N LEU A 165 -7.52 7.17 12.66
CA LEU A 165 -7.43 7.29 11.22
C LEU A 165 -6.02 7.76 10.84
N GLN A 166 -5.49 7.21 9.75
CA GLN A 166 -4.34 7.80 9.08
C GLN A 166 -4.82 8.90 8.14
N PHE A 167 -4.26 10.09 8.24
CA PHE A 167 -4.49 11.19 7.32
C PHE A 167 -3.39 11.24 6.27
N ILE A 168 -3.79 11.32 5.01
CA ILE A 168 -2.89 11.46 3.87
C ILE A 168 -3.10 12.88 3.31
N ILE A 169 -2.05 13.68 3.28
CA ILE A 169 -2.12 15.00 2.63
C ILE A 169 -1.56 14.86 1.21
N GLN A 170 -2.33 15.24 0.19
CA GLN A 170 -1.86 15.27 -1.19
C GLN A 170 -0.76 16.33 -1.32
N LYS A 171 0.42 15.92 -1.78
CA LYS A 171 1.62 16.74 -1.89
C LYS A 171 1.90 17.07 -3.35
N ASN A 172 1.76 18.34 -3.68
CA ASN A 172 2.23 18.96 -4.93
C ASN A 172 2.57 20.44 -4.67
N GLU A 173 2.92 21.20 -5.71
CA GLU A 173 3.24 22.63 -5.56
C GLU A 173 2.03 23.48 -5.16
N GLU A 174 0.82 23.10 -5.57
CA GLU A 174 -0.40 23.83 -5.24
C GLU A 174 -0.79 23.68 -3.76
N THR A 175 -0.65 22.47 -3.21
CA THR A 175 -0.94 22.18 -1.80
C THR A 175 0.21 22.50 -0.85
N LYS A 176 1.34 23.03 -1.38
CA LYS A 176 2.55 23.38 -0.63
C LYS A 176 2.33 24.27 0.58
N PRO A 177 1.50 25.33 0.51
CA PRO A 177 1.20 26.13 1.70
C PRO A 177 0.59 25.31 2.84
N LEU A 178 -0.22 24.28 2.55
CA LEU A 178 -0.82 23.42 3.58
C LEU A 178 0.20 22.44 4.16
N TRP A 179 0.81 21.59 3.32
CA TRP A 179 1.62 20.48 3.82
C TRP A 179 2.92 20.95 4.49
N THR A 180 3.52 22.07 4.05
CA THR A 180 4.71 22.63 4.72
C THR A 180 4.39 23.07 6.14
N ASN A 181 3.29 23.81 6.34
CA ASN A 181 2.88 24.28 7.65
C ASN A 181 2.44 23.14 8.58
N LEU A 182 1.79 22.10 8.05
CA LEU A 182 1.48 20.89 8.83
C LEU A 182 2.75 20.15 9.29
N LEU A 183 3.78 20.06 8.44
CA LEU A 183 5.07 19.48 8.83
C LEU A 183 5.80 20.31 9.87
N LEU A 184 5.81 21.64 9.75
CA LEU A 184 6.41 22.54 10.76
C LEU A 184 5.76 22.33 12.14
N ASN A 185 4.45 22.12 12.18
CA ASN A 185 3.70 21.88 13.41
C ASN A 185 3.67 20.40 13.86
N ARG A 186 4.31 19.50 13.10
CA ARG A 186 4.33 18.07 13.40
C ARG A 186 5.31 17.72 14.52
N MET A 187 6.32 18.55 14.77
CA MET A 187 7.33 18.30 15.79
C MET A 187 6.96 19.02 17.10
N THR A 188 7.10 18.35 18.24
CA THR A 188 7.04 18.99 19.56
C THR A 188 8.43 19.51 19.94
N SER A 189 8.48 20.49 20.85
CA SER A 189 9.71 21.01 21.46
C SER A 189 10.54 19.93 22.17
N GLU A 190 9.90 18.80 22.52
CA GLU A 190 10.51 17.64 23.20
C GLU A 190 10.92 16.52 22.22
N GLY A 191 10.90 16.78 20.90
CA GLY A 191 11.30 15.80 19.88
C GLY A 191 10.25 14.72 19.55
N GLY A 192 9.06 14.80 20.13
CA GLY A 192 7.92 13.96 19.80
C GLY A 192 7.22 14.39 18.50
N ARG A 193 6.56 13.46 17.80
CA ARG A 193 5.69 13.77 16.66
C ARG A 193 4.27 14.07 17.17
N LYS A 194 3.79 15.30 17.01
CA LYS A 194 2.41 15.77 17.32
C LYS A 194 1.36 15.14 16.38
N LEU A 195 1.73 14.85 15.13
CA LEU A 195 0.85 14.27 14.10
C LEU A 195 1.40 12.92 13.59
N LYS A 196 1.46 11.92 14.47
CA LYS A 196 1.98 10.57 14.14
C LYS A 196 1.15 9.85 13.09
N ASN A 197 -0.15 10.12 13.05
CA ASN A 197 -1.11 9.53 12.13
C ASN A 197 -1.23 10.32 10.82
N MET A 198 -0.24 11.14 10.47
CA MET A 198 -0.20 11.87 9.21
C MET A 198 0.94 11.35 8.31
N SER A 199 0.61 11.11 7.05
CA SER A 199 1.51 10.75 5.96
C SER A 199 1.22 11.57 4.71
N MET A 200 2.02 11.42 3.66
CA MET A 200 1.94 12.23 2.45
C MET A 200 1.73 11.35 1.21
N LEU A 201 1.01 11.87 0.21
CA LEU A 201 0.96 11.27 -1.12
C LEU A 201 1.63 12.21 -2.13
N LEU A 202 2.71 11.79 -2.77
CA LEU A 202 3.29 12.52 -3.89
C LEU A 202 2.43 12.29 -5.14
N ASP A 203 1.77 13.34 -5.61
CA ASP A 203 0.94 13.32 -6.81
C ASP A 203 1.12 14.62 -7.58
N GLU A 204 2.13 14.65 -8.46
CA GLU A 204 2.42 15.81 -9.31
C GLU A 204 1.34 16.05 -10.36
N SER A 205 0.63 14.97 -10.76
CA SER A 205 -0.45 15.01 -11.75
C SER A 205 -1.73 15.68 -11.22
N LYS A 206 -1.86 15.82 -9.90
CA LYS A 206 -3.08 16.30 -9.23
C LYS A 206 -4.32 15.48 -9.61
N GLY A 207 -4.14 14.19 -9.90
CA GLY A 207 -5.19 13.29 -10.40
C GLY A 207 -5.36 13.25 -11.92
N SER A 208 -4.58 13.99 -12.72
CA SER A 208 -4.66 13.94 -14.19
C SER A 208 -4.14 12.63 -14.79
N GLY A 209 -3.35 11.86 -14.02
CA GLY A 209 -2.79 10.58 -14.48
C GLY A 209 -1.50 10.70 -15.28
N GLU A 210 -0.78 11.81 -15.16
CA GLU A 210 0.55 11.98 -15.75
C GLU A 210 1.62 11.20 -14.98
N VAL A 211 2.50 10.51 -15.71
CA VAL A 211 3.55 9.66 -15.13
C VAL A 211 4.66 10.52 -14.54
N SER A 212 4.97 10.29 -13.26
CA SER A 212 6.09 10.94 -12.57
C SER A 212 7.44 10.52 -13.16
N ARG A 213 8.34 11.48 -13.37
CA ARG A 213 9.69 11.21 -13.93
C ARG A 213 10.70 10.69 -12.90
N ALA A 214 10.42 10.91 -11.61
CA ALA A 214 11.28 10.51 -10.51
C ALA A 214 10.47 10.08 -9.29
N TYR A 215 10.98 9.10 -8.55
CA TYR A 215 10.42 8.64 -7.28
C TYR A 215 11.42 8.97 -6.16
N PRO A 216 11.30 10.14 -5.51
CA PRO A 216 12.25 10.54 -4.48
C PRO A 216 12.14 9.63 -3.25
N PRO A 217 13.23 9.45 -2.48
CA PRO A 217 13.20 8.65 -1.26
C PRO A 217 12.21 9.25 -0.23
N PRO A 218 11.50 8.42 0.56
CA PRO A 218 10.67 8.89 1.66
C PRO A 218 11.51 9.68 2.68
N PRO A 219 11.12 10.92 3.06
CA PRO A 219 11.85 11.73 4.05
C PRO A 219 11.84 11.13 5.46
N ALA A 220 12.89 11.35 6.27
CA ALA A 220 13.08 10.72 7.60
C ALA A 220 11.89 10.90 8.56
N ASP A 221 11.15 11.98 8.39
CA ASP A 221 10.08 12.41 9.26
C ASP A 221 8.74 11.74 8.95
N TYR A 222 8.38 11.42 7.70
CA TYR A 222 7.06 10.84 7.40
C TYR A 222 7.10 9.69 6.39
N ASP A 223 6.01 8.93 6.35
CA ASP A 223 5.79 7.90 5.33
C ASP A 223 5.21 8.56 4.06
N LEU A 224 5.60 8.04 2.91
CA LEU A 224 5.29 8.60 1.60
C LEU A 224 4.66 7.53 0.70
N GLY A 225 3.56 7.89 0.06
CA GLY A 225 3.00 7.15 -1.06
C GLY A 225 3.22 7.87 -2.38
N TYR A 226 3.06 7.14 -3.47
CA TYR A 226 3.26 7.64 -4.82
C TYR A 226 2.02 7.40 -5.68
N ALA A 227 1.65 8.41 -6.45
CA ALA A 227 0.57 8.37 -7.43
C ALA A 227 1.02 9.06 -8.74
N GLY A 228 0.09 9.17 -9.70
CA GLY A 228 0.30 9.86 -10.97
C GLY A 228 0.76 8.92 -12.07
N GLY A 229 -0.17 8.56 -12.97
CA GLY A 229 0.08 7.77 -14.17
C GLY A 229 0.54 6.33 -13.95
N ILE A 230 0.49 5.85 -12.71
CA ILE A 230 0.81 4.46 -12.37
C ILE A 230 -0.37 3.57 -12.73
N GLY A 231 -0.12 2.39 -13.30
CA GLY A 231 -1.16 1.44 -13.71
C GLY A 231 -0.59 0.09 -14.16
N PRO A 232 -1.44 -0.79 -14.72
CA PRO A 232 -1.04 -2.14 -15.12
C PRO A 232 0.21 -2.18 -16.03
N GLU A 233 0.35 -1.20 -16.92
CA GLU A 233 1.41 -1.16 -17.93
C GLU A 233 2.80 -0.83 -17.37
N ASN A 234 2.88 -0.16 -16.22
CA ASN A 234 4.16 0.34 -15.68
C ASN A 234 4.40 -0.01 -14.21
N ILE A 235 3.45 -0.62 -13.50
CA ILE A 235 3.55 -0.84 -12.05
C ILE A 235 4.81 -1.62 -11.66
N SER A 236 5.25 -2.61 -12.44
CA SER A 236 6.46 -3.38 -12.13
C SER A 236 7.70 -2.49 -12.07
N GLU A 237 7.92 -1.66 -13.10
CA GLU A 237 9.05 -0.73 -13.16
C GLU A 237 8.95 0.33 -12.05
N VAL A 238 7.74 0.81 -11.77
CA VAL A 238 7.51 1.78 -10.70
C VAL A 238 7.86 1.18 -9.33
N LEU A 239 7.45 -0.06 -9.05
CA LEU A 239 7.74 -0.72 -7.79
C LEU A 239 9.23 -0.98 -7.61
N GLU A 240 9.96 -1.33 -8.67
CA GLU A 240 11.42 -1.47 -8.62
C GLU A 240 12.10 -0.13 -8.25
N LYS A 241 11.73 0.96 -8.94
CA LYS A 241 12.29 2.30 -8.66
C LYS A 241 11.94 2.82 -7.29
N VAL A 242 10.67 2.68 -6.88
CA VAL A 242 10.22 3.03 -5.53
C VAL A 242 10.93 2.18 -4.49
N SER A 243 11.23 0.92 -4.81
CA SER A 243 11.95 0.03 -3.89
C SER A 243 13.36 0.47 -3.60
N GLU A 244 14.09 0.75 -4.68
CA GLU A 244 15.43 1.28 -4.61
C GLU A 244 15.46 2.60 -3.83
N ALA A 245 14.58 3.55 -4.18
CA ALA A 245 14.51 4.85 -3.52
C ALA A 245 14.07 4.75 -2.04
N ALA A 246 13.17 3.83 -1.71
CA ALA A 246 12.66 3.67 -0.36
C ALA A 246 13.70 3.10 0.61
N GLY A 247 14.68 2.33 0.13
CA GLY A 247 15.72 1.75 0.98
C GLY A 247 15.16 0.92 2.15
N GLY A 248 14.07 0.18 1.91
CA GLY A 248 13.37 -0.62 2.93
C GLY A 248 12.37 0.15 3.80
N ARG A 249 12.12 1.43 3.55
CA ARG A 249 11.09 2.20 4.24
C ARG A 249 9.68 1.84 3.77
N THR A 250 8.72 2.07 4.64
CA THR A 250 7.30 1.89 4.35
C THR A 250 6.82 2.87 3.27
N THR A 251 6.21 2.35 2.22
CA THR A 251 5.58 3.13 1.14
C THR A 251 4.29 2.46 0.65
N TRP A 252 3.48 3.20 -0.10
CA TRP A 252 2.30 2.68 -0.79
C TRP A 252 2.17 3.32 -2.17
N ILE A 253 1.38 2.68 -3.04
CA ILE A 253 1.04 3.19 -4.36
C ILE A 253 -0.46 3.51 -4.38
N ASP A 254 -0.85 4.56 -5.11
CA ASP A 254 -2.25 4.89 -5.36
C ASP A 254 -2.48 5.10 -6.86
N MET A 255 -3.56 4.51 -7.38
CA MET A 255 -3.91 4.49 -8.80
C MET A 255 -5.40 4.80 -8.96
N GLU A 256 -5.74 5.62 -9.95
CA GLU A 256 -7.14 5.97 -10.25
C GLU A 256 -7.43 5.86 -11.75
N SER A 257 -7.00 6.83 -12.55
CA SER A 257 -7.37 6.93 -13.98
C SER A 257 -6.92 5.73 -14.82
N SER A 258 -5.78 5.13 -14.53
CA SER A 258 -5.26 3.97 -15.26
C SER A 258 -6.11 2.71 -15.08
N LEU A 259 -6.90 2.64 -13.99
CA LEU A 259 -7.78 1.53 -13.66
C LEU A 259 -9.17 1.65 -14.31
N ARG A 260 -9.36 2.63 -15.21
CA ARG A 260 -10.64 2.86 -15.87
C ARG A 260 -10.60 2.47 -17.33
N THR A 261 -11.75 2.05 -17.85
CA THR A 261 -11.95 1.65 -19.24
C THR A 261 -13.26 2.25 -19.73
N LYS A 262 -13.37 2.48 -21.04
CA LYS A 262 -14.64 2.79 -21.68
C LYS A 262 -15.38 1.49 -21.98
N SER A 263 -16.57 1.31 -21.42
CA SER A 263 -17.44 0.20 -21.78
C SER A 263 -17.90 0.29 -23.23
N THR A 264 -18.56 -0.74 -23.73
CA THR A 264 -19.02 -0.82 -25.13
C THR A 264 -19.98 0.29 -25.54
N ASP A 265 -20.70 0.86 -24.57
CA ASP A 265 -21.59 2.01 -24.72
C ASP A 265 -20.89 3.37 -24.48
N GLY A 266 -19.57 3.37 -24.25
CA GLY A 266 -18.76 4.56 -24.05
C GLY A 266 -18.75 5.10 -22.61
N CYS A 267 -19.41 4.43 -21.66
CA CYS A 267 -19.41 4.85 -20.27
C CYS A 267 -18.03 4.65 -19.62
N ASP A 268 -17.65 5.57 -18.74
CA ASP A 268 -16.39 5.49 -17.99
C ASP A 268 -16.57 4.57 -16.78
N ILE A 269 -15.99 3.37 -16.79
CA ILE A 269 -16.18 2.37 -15.74
C ILE A 269 -14.88 2.01 -15.04
N PHE A 270 -15.00 1.56 -13.79
CA PHE A 270 -13.88 1.04 -13.02
C PHE A 270 -13.61 -0.42 -13.42
N ASP A 271 -12.40 -0.69 -13.89
CA ASP A 271 -12.03 -1.94 -14.53
C ASP A 271 -11.34 -2.89 -13.53
N MET A 272 -12.09 -3.88 -13.06
CA MET A 272 -11.58 -4.89 -12.14
C MET A 272 -10.49 -5.77 -12.78
N ASN A 273 -10.50 -5.99 -14.10
CA ASN A 273 -9.45 -6.78 -14.75
C ASN A 273 -8.10 -6.06 -14.70
N LYS A 274 -8.11 -4.72 -14.82
CA LYS A 274 -6.90 -3.92 -14.62
C LYS A 274 -6.40 -3.98 -13.18
N CYS A 275 -7.30 -4.00 -12.21
CA CYS A 275 -6.92 -4.19 -10.81
C CYS A 275 -6.24 -5.55 -10.59
N PHE A 276 -6.77 -6.63 -11.18
CA PHE A 276 -6.13 -7.95 -11.12
C PHE A 276 -4.79 -8.00 -11.85
N ALA A 277 -4.65 -7.36 -13.01
CA ALA A 277 -3.36 -7.26 -13.69
C ALA A 277 -2.29 -6.58 -12.83
N VAL A 278 -2.68 -5.55 -12.05
CA VAL A 278 -1.79 -4.92 -11.07
C VAL A 278 -1.44 -5.87 -9.93
N ILE A 279 -2.41 -6.59 -9.36
CA ILE A 279 -2.19 -7.59 -8.31
C ILE A 279 -1.18 -8.64 -8.79
N ASP A 280 -1.38 -9.19 -10.00
CA ASP A 280 -0.51 -10.21 -10.59
C ASP A 280 0.92 -9.68 -10.78
N ALA A 281 1.07 -8.44 -11.25
CA ALA A 281 2.38 -7.80 -11.39
C ALA A 281 3.08 -7.62 -10.04
N VAL A 282 2.36 -7.17 -9.01
CA VAL A 282 2.88 -7.02 -7.64
C VAL A 282 3.35 -8.35 -7.07
N VAL A 283 2.56 -9.42 -7.26
CA VAL A 283 2.91 -10.76 -6.78
C VAL A 283 4.09 -11.36 -7.55
N LYS A 284 4.08 -11.25 -8.89
CA LYS A 284 5.17 -11.73 -9.74
C LYS A 284 6.50 -11.01 -9.44
N GLY A 285 6.44 -9.74 -9.06
CA GLY A 285 7.60 -8.97 -8.62
C GLY A 285 8.13 -9.35 -7.22
N GLY A 286 7.48 -10.28 -6.51
CA GLY A 286 7.89 -10.72 -5.18
C GLY A 286 7.58 -9.73 -4.06
N PHE A 287 6.72 -8.74 -4.30
CA PHE A 287 6.34 -7.74 -3.29
C PHE A 287 5.24 -8.25 -2.35
N HIS A 288 4.39 -9.16 -2.82
CA HIS A 288 3.35 -9.86 -2.07
C HIS A 288 3.13 -11.26 -2.64
N ASN A 289 2.26 -12.06 -2.00
CA ASN A 289 1.94 -13.42 -2.45
C ASN A 289 0.47 -13.53 -2.87
N HIS A 290 0.19 -14.44 -3.81
CA HIS A 290 -1.18 -14.91 -4.00
C HIS A 290 -1.66 -15.69 -2.77
N PRO A 291 -2.97 -15.80 -2.55
CA PRO A 291 -3.53 -16.70 -1.56
C PRO A 291 -3.04 -18.15 -1.77
N ASP A 292 -2.86 -18.90 -0.69
CA ASP A 292 -2.34 -20.27 -0.73
C ASP A 292 -3.12 -21.21 -1.67
N TYR A 293 -4.42 -20.98 -1.87
CA TYR A 293 -5.25 -21.78 -2.76
C TYR A 293 -4.98 -21.55 -4.26
N TYR A 294 -4.18 -20.55 -4.64
CA TYR A 294 -3.66 -20.40 -6.00
C TYR A 294 -2.40 -21.26 -6.23
N LEU A 295 -1.68 -21.63 -5.16
CA LEU A 295 -0.44 -22.41 -5.24
C LEU A 295 -0.69 -23.92 -5.33
N SER A 296 -1.92 -24.37 -5.08
CA SER A 296 -2.30 -25.80 -5.06
C SER A 296 -2.39 -26.46 -6.44
N GLY A 297 -2.14 -25.71 -7.53
CA GLY A 297 -2.13 -26.21 -8.90
C GLY A 297 -0.74 -26.44 -9.51
N SER A 298 0.32 -25.86 -8.94
CA SER A 298 1.70 -26.05 -9.42
C SER A 298 2.36 -27.17 -8.62
N GLY A 299 1.98 -28.41 -8.92
CA GLY A 299 2.76 -29.58 -8.54
C GLY A 299 4.08 -29.58 -9.31
N GLU A 300 5.05 -28.75 -8.91
CA GLU A 300 6.44 -29.06 -9.17
C GLU A 300 6.75 -30.34 -8.41
N GLN A 301 6.82 -31.45 -9.16
CA GLN A 301 7.56 -32.62 -8.72
C GLN A 301 8.94 -32.12 -8.29
N LYS A 302 9.21 -32.19 -6.98
CA LYS A 302 10.57 -32.12 -6.48
C LYS A 302 11.29 -33.33 -7.07
N ASP A 303 12.01 -33.13 -8.17
CA ASP A 303 12.98 -34.09 -8.64
C ASP A 303 13.98 -34.30 -7.50
N GLU A 304 13.88 -35.47 -6.86
CA GLU A 304 14.90 -35.94 -5.94
C GLU A 304 16.22 -36.01 -6.71
N VAL A 305 17.15 -35.11 -6.36
CA VAL A 305 18.55 -35.21 -6.75
C VAL A 305 19.05 -36.60 -6.36
N PRO A 306 19.54 -37.43 -7.30
CA PRO A 306 19.99 -38.77 -6.97
C PRO A 306 21.23 -38.67 -6.08
N LYS A 307 21.10 -39.14 -4.83
CA LYS A 307 22.23 -39.30 -3.91
C LYS A 307 23.28 -40.19 -4.59
N ARG A 308 24.40 -39.58 -4.98
CA ARG A 308 25.60 -40.30 -5.42
C ARG A 308 26.02 -41.25 -4.30
N LYS A 309 26.05 -42.55 -4.60
CA LYS A 309 26.74 -43.56 -3.79
C LYS A 309 28.22 -43.22 -3.75
N ASN A 310 28.72 -42.77 -2.61
CA ASN A 310 30.14 -42.84 -2.33
C ASN A 310 30.48 -44.30 -2.00
N GLN A 311 31.00 -45.02 -3.00
CA GLN A 311 31.89 -46.15 -2.78
C GLN A 311 33.29 -45.58 -2.49
N SER A 312 33.80 -45.86 -1.30
CA SER A 312 35.24 -45.99 -1.08
C SER A 312 35.45 -47.27 -0.28
N VAL A 313 36.10 -48.21 -0.96
CA VAL A 313 36.51 -49.54 -0.50
C VAL A 313 37.86 -49.43 0.20
N THR A 314 38.22 -50.53 0.86
CA THR A 314 39.52 -51.00 1.37
C THR A 314 39.74 -50.73 2.85
N ASP A 315 40.24 -51.66 3.66
CA ASP A 315 40.38 -53.13 3.65
C ASP A 315 40.97 -53.41 5.04
N GLU A 316 40.50 -54.43 5.77
CA GLU A 316 41.38 -55.32 6.57
C GLU A 316 40.58 -56.46 7.22
N GLU A 317 40.78 -57.60 6.59
CA GLU A 317 40.76 -59.01 6.99
C GLU A 317 40.73 -59.44 8.49
N VAL A 318 39.92 -60.50 8.68
CA VAL A 318 40.22 -61.75 9.41
C VAL A 318 40.20 -61.71 10.95
N VAL A 319 39.25 -62.45 11.58
CA VAL A 319 39.51 -63.62 12.47
C VAL A 319 38.22 -64.44 12.69
N VAL A 320 38.17 -65.62 12.05
CA VAL A 320 37.86 -66.98 12.57
C VAL A 320 36.68 -67.22 13.56
N ALA A 321 35.69 -67.94 13.02
CA ALA A 321 34.99 -69.14 13.52
C ALA A 321 34.73 -69.42 15.03
N LYS A 322 33.45 -69.76 15.29
CA LYS A 322 32.80 -70.60 16.34
C LYS A 322 31.64 -69.79 16.97
N ARG A 323 30.40 -70.27 17.12
CA ARG A 323 29.89 -71.63 17.37
C ARG A 323 28.37 -71.62 17.15
N GLN A 324 27.84 -72.64 16.48
CA GLN A 324 26.49 -73.14 16.76
C GLN A 324 26.45 -73.71 18.18
N LYS A 325 25.40 -73.42 18.95
CA LYS A 325 24.50 -74.39 19.63
C LYS A 325 23.70 -73.73 20.75
N LYS A 326 22.42 -74.11 20.75
CA LYS A 326 21.33 -73.83 21.70
C LYS A 326 20.67 -72.46 21.58
#